data_AF-A0A7J5XGS4-F1
#
_entry.id   AF-A0A7J5XGS4-F1
#
_cell.length_a   1.000
_cell.length_b   1.000
_cell.length_c   1.000
_cell.angle_alpha   90.00
_cell.angle_beta   90.00
_cell.angle_gamma   90.00
#
_symmetry.space_group_name_H-M   'P 1'
#
loop_
_entity.id
_entity.type
_entity.pdbx_description
1 polymer ?
#
loop_
_entity_poly.entity_id
_entity_poly.type
_entity_poly.pdbx_seq_one_letter_code
_entity_poly.pdbx_strand_id
1 'polypeptide(L)'
;MRTPLPFPPVPLPLYPFSLPLPSTPSPPCPLAPTRPFFQPTSSASPTHYEPIYHMAKPQRNVQDWSFSGTKPILILGDSNINRIPPHTNRKLQLDSYPGAKVYHLMELFKRTPPIPTAKIVIISIGINKQGR
;
A
#
# COMPACT_ATOMS: atom_id res chain seq x y z
N MET A 1 4.78 44.56 32.75
CA MET A 1 3.83 44.15 31.69
C MET A 1 4.35 44.72 30.38
N ARG A 2 4.86 43.88 29.47
CA ARG A 2 5.54 44.32 28.23
C ARG A 2 4.63 43.97 27.05
N THR A 3 4.05 44.97 26.42
CA THR A 3 3.25 44.83 25.19
C THR A 3 4.17 44.57 24.00
N PRO A 4 3.94 43.53 23.17
CA PRO A 4 4.69 43.35 21.93
C PRO A 4 4.17 44.30 20.85
N LEU A 5 5.10 44.97 20.15
CA LEU A 5 4.81 45.86 19.04
C LEU A 5 4.37 45.06 17.78
N PRO A 6 3.49 45.61 16.94
CA PRO A 6 3.06 44.96 15.71
C PRO A 6 4.19 44.93 14.66
N PHE A 7 4.36 43.79 13.99
CA PHE A 7 5.31 43.63 12.89
C PHE A 7 4.87 44.44 11.66
N PRO A 8 5.81 45.05 10.91
CA PRO A 8 5.49 45.71 9.65
C PRO A 8 5.17 44.68 8.54
N PRO A 9 4.31 45.02 7.57
CA PRO A 9 3.97 44.12 6.46
C PRO A 9 5.18 43.92 5.52
N VAL A 10 5.42 42.67 5.15
CA VAL A 10 6.47 42.27 4.21
C VAL A 10 6.00 42.52 2.77
N PRO A 11 6.79 43.18 1.90
CA PRO A 11 6.43 43.34 0.49
C PRO A 11 6.59 42.01 -0.27
N LEU A 12 5.58 41.65 -1.06
CA LEU A 12 5.63 40.50 -1.96
C LEU A 12 6.48 40.81 -3.20
N PRO A 13 7.33 39.88 -3.68
CA PRO A 13 8.05 40.06 -4.94
C PRO A 13 7.11 39.85 -6.14
N LEU A 14 7.06 40.85 -7.03
CA LEU A 14 6.45 40.76 -8.36
C LEU A 14 7.34 39.90 -9.27
N TYR A 15 6.92 38.68 -9.55
CA TYR A 15 7.53 37.85 -10.60
C TYR A 15 6.71 37.95 -11.90
N PRO A 16 7.30 38.34 -13.04
CA PRO A 16 6.71 38.09 -14.34
C PRO A 16 7.00 36.64 -14.73
N PHE A 17 6.00 35.77 -14.65
CA PHE A 17 6.08 34.41 -15.18
C PHE A 17 5.76 34.46 -16.69
N SER A 18 6.80 34.40 -17.52
CA SER A 18 6.66 34.26 -18.96
C SER A 18 6.02 32.91 -19.30
N LEU A 19 4.88 32.93 -19.98
CA LEU A 19 4.22 31.74 -20.53
C LEU A 19 5.05 31.16 -21.69
N PRO A 20 5.31 29.85 -21.76
CA PRO A 20 5.88 29.24 -22.96
C PRO A 20 4.81 29.09 -24.05
N LEU A 21 5.13 29.58 -25.24
CA LEU A 21 4.33 29.52 -26.46
C LEU A 21 4.17 28.05 -26.94
N PRO A 22 3.02 27.65 -27.51
CA PRO A 22 2.84 26.31 -28.07
C PRO A 22 3.74 26.07 -29.28
N SER A 23 4.49 24.97 -29.26
CA SER A 23 5.39 24.55 -30.32
C SER A 23 4.61 24.11 -31.57
N THR A 24 5.01 24.65 -32.72
CA THR A 24 4.55 24.30 -34.07
C THR A 24 4.82 22.81 -34.38
N PRO A 25 3.88 22.08 -35.02
CA PRO A 25 4.17 20.73 -35.50
C PRO A 25 5.01 20.79 -36.79
N SER A 26 6.17 20.14 -36.78
CA SER A 26 7.02 19.89 -37.94
C SER A 26 6.40 18.83 -38.88
N PRO A 27 6.71 18.85 -40.19
CA PRO A 27 6.14 17.91 -41.15
C PRO A 27 6.68 16.47 -40.97
N PRO A 28 5.91 15.44 -41.40
CA PRO A 28 6.24 14.05 -41.16
C PRO A 28 7.39 13.55 -42.07
N CYS A 29 8.43 12.98 -41.46
CA CYS A 29 9.41 12.15 -42.18
C CYS A 29 8.79 10.80 -42.57
N PRO A 30 9.14 10.21 -43.73
CA PRO A 30 8.51 9.00 -44.23
C PRO A 30 9.07 7.71 -43.61
N LEU A 31 8.13 6.87 -43.18
CA LEU A 31 8.14 5.39 -43.18
C LEU A 31 9.36 4.68 -42.55
N ALA A 32 9.27 4.42 -41.25
CA ALA A 32 9.91 3.25 -40.61
C ALA A 32 8.84 2.16 -40.36
N PRO A 33 9.18 0.86 -40.42
CA PRO A 33 8.20 -0.22 -40.27
C PRO A 33 7.56 -0.17 -38.89
N THR A 34 6.23 -0.12 -38.86
CA THR A 34 5.40 -0.20 -37.66
C THR A 34 5.71 -1.50 -36.90
N ARG A 35 6.58 -1.42 -35.90
CA ARG A 35 6.56 -2.41 -34.82
C ARG A 35 5.22 -2.25 -34.10
N PRO A 36 4.47 -3.33 -33.82
CA PRO A 36 3.29 -3.23 -32.99
C PRO A 36 3.72 -2.70 -31.62
N PHE A 37 3.37 -1.44 -31.37
CA PHE A 37 3.53 -0.83 -30.06
C PHE A 37 2.51 -1.52 -29.16
N PHE A 38 2.96 -2.50 -28.39
CA PHE A 38 2.17 -3.03 -27.27
C PHE A 38 1.97 -1.87 -26.30
N GLN A 39 0.85 -1.17 -26.41
CA GLN A 39 0.40 -0.30 -25.33
C GLN A 39 0.20 -1.20 -24.10
N PRO A 40 0.90 -0.98 -22.99
CA PRO A 40 0.48 -1.59 -21.74
C PRO A 40 -0.90 -1.04 -21.44
N THR A 41 -1.91 -1.90 -21.58
CA THR A 41 -3.30 -1.64 -21.19
C THR A 41 -3.29 -0.97 -19.82
N SER A 42 -3.92 0.21 -19.71
CA SER A 42 -4.10 0.92 -18.46
C SER A 42 -4.55 -0.08 -17.40
N SER A 43 -3.75 -0.25 -16.34
CA SER A 43 -4.07 -1.17 -15.26
C SER A 43 -5.42 -0.79 -14.67
N ALA A 44 -6.46 -1.58 -14.99
CA ALA A 44 -7.74 -1.42 -14.36
C ALA A 44 -7.52 -1.60 -12.86
N SER A 45 -7.72 -0.54 -12.08
CA SER A 45 -7.64 -0.65 -10.62
C SER A 45 -8.66 -1.70 -10.18
N PRO A 46 -8.27 -2.68 -9.35
CA PRO A 46 -9.19 -3.73 -8.93
C PRO A 46 -10.45 -3.09 -8.33
N THR A 47 -11.61 -3.52 -8.84
CA THR A 47 -12.92 -3.08 -8.36
C THR A 47 -13.23 -3.62 -6.97
N HIS A 48 -12.61 -4.75 -6.60
CA HIS A 48 -12.71 -5.39 -5.29
C HIS A 48 -11.34 -5.88 -4.80
N TYR A 49 -11.17 -5.88 -3.49
CA TYR A 49 -10.01 -6.38 -2.77
C TYR A 49 -10.40 -7.63 -1.98
N GLU A 50 -9.53 -8.63 -2.01
CA GLU A 50 -9.72 -9.92 -1.34
C GLU A 50 -8.62 -10.16 -0.30
N PRO A 51 -8.84 -11.08 0.65
CA PRO A 51 -7.80 -11.55 1.55
C PRO A 51 -6.59 -12.12 0.82
N ILE A 52 -5.39 -11.68 1.20
CA ILE A 52 -4.13 -12.26 0.76
C ILE A 52 -3.91 -13.53 1.57
N TYR A 53 -3.86 -14.68 0.90
CA TYR A 53 -3.71 -15.97 1.55
C TYR A 53 -2.25 -16.43 1.56
N HIS A 54 -1.63 -16.44 2.74
CA HIS A 54 -0.23 -16.79 2.92
C HIS A 54 -0.08 -18.29 3.14
N MET A 55 -0.01 -19.07 2.06
CA MET A 55 0.34 -20.49 2.18
C MET A 55 1.80 -20.65 2.59
N ALA A 56 2.03 -21.44 3.65
CA ALA A 56 3.34 -21.95 3.99
C ALA A 56 3.29 -23.45 4.25
N LYS A 57 4.46 -24.09 4.14
CA LYS A 57 4.59 -25.51 4.43
C LYS A 57 4.60 -25.70 5.96
N PRO A 58 3.86 -26.68 6.53
CA PRO A 58 3.54 -26.77 7.96
C PRO A 58 4.71 -26.61 8.94
N GLN A 59 5.93 -27.00 8.53
CA GLN A 59 7.12 -27.02 9.37
C GLN A 59 8.00 -25.76 9.24
N ARG A 60 7.67 -24.87 8.31
CA ARG A 60 8.45 -23.65 7.97
C ARG A 60 7.59 -22.39 7.90
N ASN A 61 6.36 -22.44 8.42
CA ASN A 61 5.43 -21.30 8.48
C ASN A 61 6.08 -20.04 9.05
N VAL A 62 6.90 -20.17 10.08
CA VAL A 62 7.62 -19.04 10.71
C VAL A 62 8.65 -18.40 9.77
N GLN A 63 9.25 -19.17 8.87
CA GLN A 63 10.30 -18.71 7.95
C GLN A 63 9.71 -18.18 6.64
N ASP A 64 8.68 -18.85 6.13
CA ASP A 64 8.07 -18.52 4.84
C ASP A 64 7.07 -17.35 4.95
N TRP A 65 6.42 -17.18 6.10
CA TRP A 65 5.49 -16.07 6.27
C TRP A 65 6.23 -14.75 6.44
N SER A 66 5.82 -13.80 5.60
CA SER A 66 6.20 -12.39 5.70
C SER A 66 4.97 -11.54 5.43
N PHE A 67 4.99 -10.29 5.89
CA PHE A 67 3.97 -9.32 5.50
C PHE A 67 4.62 -7.97 5.24
N SER A 68 4.13 -7.32 4.19
CA SER A 68 4.46 -5.94 3.88
C SER A 68 3.16 -5.15 3.92
N GLY A 69 3.01 -4.32 4.94
CA GLY A 69 1.84 -3.45 5.05
C GLY A 69 1.97 -2.28 4.08
N THR A 70 1.19 -2.29 3.01
CA THR A 70 1.15 -1.18 2.04
C THR A 70 -0.01 -0.22 2.31
N LYS A 71 -0.94 -0.63 3.18
CA LYS A 71 -2.19 0.07 3.47
C LYS A 71 -2.23 0.57 4.91
N PRO A 72 -3.00 1.63 5.19
CA PRO A 72 -3.09 2.19 6.53
C PRO A 72 -3.88 1.34 7.52
N ILE A 73 -4.77 0.46 7.06
CA ILE A 73 -5.52 -0.47 7.91
C ILE A 73 -5.09 -1.88 7.54
N LEU A 74 -4.49 -2.59 8.50
CA LEU A 74 -4.04 -3.97 8.34
C LEU A 74 -4.89 -4.87 9.22
N ILE A 75 -5.41 -5.96 8.65
CA ILE A 75 -6.10 -7.01 9.40
C ILE A 75 -5.34 -8.31 9.17
N LEU A 76 -4.74 -8.81 10.23
CA LEU A 76 -3.91 -10.01 10.22
C LEU A 76 -4.59 -11.08 11.07
N GLY A 77 -4.60 -12.32 10.60
CA GLY A 77 -5.20 -13.38 11.38
C GLY A 77 -5.06 -14.75 10.76
N ASP A 78 -5.82 -15.69 11.29
CA ASP A 78 -5.81 -17.07 10.82
C ASP A 78 -6.68 -17.27 9.56
N SER A 79 -7.11 -18.52 9.32
CA SER A 79 -7.99 -18.87 8.21
C SER A 79 -9.35 -18.17 8.24
N ASN A 80 -9.76 -17.58 9.37
CA ASN A 80 -11.01 -16.82 9.44
C ASN A 80 -10.95 -15.52 8.65
N ILE A 81 -9.77 -14.90 8.50
CA ILE A 81 -9.61 -13.71 7.65
C ILE A 81 -9.92 -14.02 6.20
N ASN A 82 -9.61 -15.23 5.73
CA ASN A 82 -9.95 -15.69 4.38
C ASN A 82 -11.46 -15.81 4.13
N ARG A 83 -12.30 -15.78 5.17
CA ARG A 83 -13.76 -15.83 5.04
C ARG A 83 -14.39 -14.45 4.88
N ILE A 84 -13.61 -13.39 5.03
CA ILE A 84 -14.10 -12.02 4.82
C ILE A 84 -14.36 -11.86 3.32
N PRO A 85 -15.58 -11.45 2.91
CA PRO A 85 -15.91 -11.32 1.51
C PRO A 85 -15.12 -10.18 0.83
N PRO A 86 -15.08 -10.16 -0.51
CA PRO A 86 -14.46 -9.07 -1.26
C PRO A 86 -15.04 -7.72 -0.86
N HIS A 87 -14.17 -6.72 -0.74
CA HIS A 87 -14.55 -5.37 -0.30
C HIS A 87 -13.99 -4.30 -1.23
N THR A 88 -14.56 -3.10 -1.19
CA THR A 88 -14.14 -1.98 -2.07
C THR A 88 -13.17 -1.00 -1.40
N ASN A 89 -12.91 -1.19 -0.10
CA ASN A 89 -12.08 -0.27 0.68
C ASN A 89 -10.59 -0.38 0.35
N ARG A 90 -10.09 0.56 -0.45
CA ARG A 90 -8.68 0.63 -0.90
C ARG A 90 -7.65 0.82 0.22
N LYS A 91 -8.09 1.24 1.40
CA LYS A 91 -7.24 1.52 2.58
C LYS A 91 -7.02 0.30 3.46
N LEU A 92 -7.70 -0.80 3.16
CA LEU A 92 -7.72 -2.00 3.97
C LEU A 92 -6.88 -3.09 3.29
N GLN A 93 -6.08 -3.77 4.09
CA GLN A 93 -5.33 -4.95 3.69
C GLN A 93 -5.71 -6.08 4.63
N LEU A 94 -6.09 -7.22 4.05
CA LEU A 94 -6.45 -8.44 4.75
C LEU A 94 -5.36 -9.47 4.46
N ASP A 95 -4.68 -9.96 5.49
CA ASP A 95 -3.69 -11.04 5.35
C ASP A 95 -4.12 -12.24 6.22
N SER A 96 -4.35 -13.37 5.57
CA SER A 96 -4.73 -14.63 6.19
C SER A 96 -3.54 -15.58 6.27
N TYR A 97 -3.23 -16.01 7.48
CA TYR A 97 -2.18 -16.97 7.82
C TYR A 97 -2.83 -18.26 8.34
N PRO A 98 -3.16 -19.23 7.48
CA PRO A 98 -3.91 -20.41 7.87
C PRO A 98 -3.21 -21.21 8.99
N GLY A 99 -3.97 -21.54 10.04
CA GLY A 99 -3.43 -22.24 11.21
C GLY A 99 -2.51 -21.39 12.10
N ALA A 100 -2.47 -20.07 11.88
CA ALA A 100 -1.67 -19.19 12.72
C ALA A 100 -2.05 -19.32 14.20
N LYS A 101 -1.02 -19.20 15.03
CA LYS A 101 -1.09 -19.15 16.49
C LYS A 101 -0.45 -17.84 16.94
N VAL A 102 -0.69 -17.43 18.17
CA VAL A 102 -0.14 -16.17 18.72
C VAL A 102 1.38 -16.09 18.51
N TYR A 103 2.12 -17.18 18.75
CA TYR A 103 3.57 -17.20 18.57
C TYR A 103 4.00 -16.93 17.12
N HIS A 104 3.23 -17.39 16.12
CA HIS A 104 3.54 -17.18 14.71
C HIS A 104 3.48 -15.69 14.37
N LEU A 105 2.43 -15.00 14.83
CA LEU A 105 2.28 -13.56 14.64
C LEU A 105 3.33 -12.76 15.40
N MET A 106 3.69 -13.17 16.62
CA MET A 106 4.77 -12.51 17.37
C MET A 106 6.09 -12.60 16.62
N GLU A 107 6.42 -13.77 16.09
CA GLU A 107 7.66 -13.98 15.36
C GLU A 107 7.67 -13.25 14.01
N LEU A 108 6.51 -13.17 13.36
CA LEU A 108 6.29 -12.35 12.17
C LEU A 108 6.56 -10.87 12.47
N PHE A 109 5.97 -10.30 13.53
CA PHE A 109 6.17 -8.89 13.91
C PHE A 109 7.61 -8.55 14.28
N LYS A 110 8.37 -9.48 14.87
CA LYS A 110 9.79 -9.25 15.16
C LYS A 110 10.64 -9.09 13.91
N ARG A 111 10.26 -9.79 12.82
CA ARG A 111 11.00 -9.80 11.56
C ARG A 111 10.55 -8.69 10.63
N THR A 112 9.31 -8.23 10.77
CA THR A 112 8.78 -7.17 9.94
C THR A 112 9.36 -5.82 10.34
N PRO A 113 9.95 -5.06 9.39
CA PRO A 113 10.41 -3.70 9.67
C PRO A 113 9.22 -2.78 10.01
N PRO A 114 9.44 -1.66 10.71
CA PRO A 114 8.37 -0.70 10.99
C PRO A 114 7.68 -0.22 9.72
N ILE A 115 6.34 -0.24 9.72
CA ILE A 115 5.52 0.18 8.58
C ILE A 115 4.93 1.57 8.91
N PRO A 116 5.53 2.67 8.43
CA PRO A 116 5.10 4.02 8.80
C PRO A 116 3.71 4.39 8.28
N THR A 117 3.23 3.68 7.26
CA THR A 117 1.91 3.91 6.66
C THR A 117 0.78 3.30 7.50
N ALA A 118 1.06 2.27 8.30
CA ALA A 118 0.07 1.56 9.09
C ALA A 118 -0.40 2.44 10.27
N LYS A 119 -1.71 2.66 10.36
CA LYS A 119 -2.35 3.46 11.43
C LYS A 119 -3.18 2.59 12.36
N ILE A 120 -3.77 1.53 11.82
CA ILE A 120 -4.63 0.61 12.53
C ILE A 120 -4.19 -0.81 12.18
N VAL A 121 -3.91 -1.62 13.20
CA VAL A 121 -3.62 -3.04 13.06
C VAL A 121 -4.65 -3.80 13.88
N ILE A 122 -5.43 -4.65 13.21
CA ILE A 122 -6.40 -5.54 13.82
C ILE A 122 -5.83 -6.95 13.75
N ILE A 123 -5.75 -7.62 14.89
CA ILE A 123 -5.25 -8.99 14.98
C ILE A 123 -6.41 -9.89 15.39
N SER A 124 -6.75 -10.85 14.54
CA SER A 124 -7.78 -11.85 14.82
C SER A 124 -7.14 -13.24 14.90
N ILE A 125 -6.89 -13.69 16.13
CA ILE A 125 -6.28 -14.99 16.40
C ILE A 125 -6.76 -15.56 17.74
N GLY A 126 -6.72 -16.88 17.90
CA GLY A 126 -7.01 -17.53 19.19
C GLY A 126 -7.87 -18.78 19.11
N ILE A 127 -8.46 -19.10 17.95
CA ILE A 127 -9.23 -20.34 17.79
C ILE A 127 -8.32 -21.58 17.69
N ASN A 128 -7.11 -21.40 17.15
CA ASN A 128 -6.10 -22.45 17.05
C ASN A 128 -5.45 -22.65 18.43
N LYS A 129 -5.79 -23.75 19.10
CA LYS A 129 -5.23 -24.11 20.41
C LYS A 129 -3.71 -24.33 20.31
N GLN A 130 -2.97 -24.04 21.37
CA GLN A 130 -1.63 -24.62 21.54
C GLN A 130 -1.79 -26.14 21.42
N GLY A 131 -0.98 -26.75 20.55
CA GLY A 131 -0.90 -28.20 20.51
C GLY A 131 -0.41 -28.65 21.87
N ARG A 132 -0.99 -29.75 22.37
CA ARG A 132 -0.45 -30.48 23.51
C ARG A 132 1.07 -30.67 23.39
#